data_AF-A0A6I2GKY6-F1
#
_entry.id   AF-A0A6I2GKY6-F1
#
_cell.length_a   1.000
_cell.length_b   1.000
_cell.length_c   1.000
_cell.angle_alpha   90.00
_cell.angle_beta   90.00
_cell.angle_gamma   90.00
#
_symmetry.space_group_name_H-M   'P 1'
#
loop_
_entity.id
_entity.type
_entity.pdbx_description
1 polymer ?
#
loop_
_entity_poly.entity_id
_entity_poly.type
_entity_poly.pdbx_seq_one_letter_code
_entity_poly.pdbx_strand_id
1 'polypeptide(L)'
;MRSAPALLLLATLVLGSGAPAHADGDPCGPLDGELQQLTVRARTGERGLWLQVQQVQARYPARCDDGALAEGYSELVTSTLAQRWSQVAELARLARTDRAFLAFVLRHVDASASEDDLRRVAENARTACPKGVSRALCADLERAAARALSPK
;
A
#
# COMPACT_ATOMS: atom_id res chain seq x y z
N MET A 1 -51.84 10.68 -62.60
CA MET A 1 -52.64 9.94 -61.61
C MET A 1 -51.72 9.02 -60.82
N ARG A 2 -51.82 9.08 -59.47
CA ARG A 2 -51.29 8.14 -58.45
C ARG A 2 -49.79 8.17 -58.08
N SER A 3 -49.52 9.03 -57.10
CA SER A 3 -48.70 8.96 -55.88
C SER A 3 -47.78 7.76 -55.59
N ALA A 4 -46.60 8.06 -55.03
CA ALA A 4 -45.94 7.29 -53.96
C ALA A 4 -45.17 8.24 -53.01
N PRO A 5 -45.06 7.93 -51.70
CA PRO A 5 -44.90 8.95 -50.65
C PRO A 5 -43.45 9.14 -50.18
N ALA A 6 -43.18 10.35 -49.68
CA ALA A 6 -41.95 10.71 -48.98
C ALA A 6 -41.85 9.93 -47.66
N LEU A 7 -40.81 9.10 -47.53
CA LEU A 7 -40.44 8.49 -46.25
C LEU A 7 -39.71 9.54 -45.41
N LEU A 8 -40.42 10.14 -44.45
CA LEU A 8 -39.83 10.95 -43.39
C LEU A 8 -39.24 10.00 -42.32
N LEU A 9 -37.91 9.89 -42.27
CA LEU A 9 -37.18 9.27 -41.17
C LEU A 9 -37.16 10.24 -39.99
N LEU A 10 -38.06 10.05 -39.02
CA LEU A 10 -38.02 10.71 -37.72
C LEU A 10 -36.91 10.08 -36.86
N ALA A 11 -35.78 10.77 -36.75
CA ALA A 11 -34.75 10.45 -35.77
C ALA A 11 -35.24 10.86 -34.38
N THR A 12 -35.69 9.89 -33.58
CA THR A 12 -36.03 10.12 -32.17
C THR A 12 -34.74 10.24 -31.35
N LEU A 13 -34.42 11.47 -30.95
CA LEU A 13 -33.34 11.77 -30.01
C LEU A 13 -33.77 11.27 -28.62
N VAL A 14 -33.24 10.13 -28.17
CA VAL A 14 -33.42 9.66 -26.80
C VAL A 14 -32.52 10.50 -25.90
N LEU A 15 -33.08 11.55 -25.29
CA LEU A 15 -32.45 12.24 -24.16
C LEU A 15 -32.54 11.31 -22.94
N GLY A 16 -31.57 10.42 -22.82
CA GLY A 16 -31.35 9.63 -21.62
C GLY A 16 -31.04 10.58 -20.47
N SER A 17 -32.01 10.73 -19.56
CA SER A 17 -31.80 11.39 -18.27
C SER A 17 -30.99 10.44 -17.38
N GLY A 18 -29.70 10.34 -17.63
CA GLY A 18 -28.77 9.72 -16.71
C GLY A 18 -28.62 10.64 -15.51
N ALA A 19 -29.39 10.41 -14.45
CA ALA A 19 -29.03 10.94 -13.15
C ALA A 19 -27.62 10.40 -12.80
N PRO A 20 -26.65 11.24 -12.37
CA PRO A 20 -25.39 10.73 -11.90
C PRO A 20 -25.68 9.82 -10.71
N ALA A 21 -25.33 8.54 -10.84
CA ALA A 21 -25.23 7.68 -9.69
C ALA A 21 -24.12 8.27 -8.81
N HIS A 22 -24.50 8.98 -7.75
CA HIS A 22 -23.61 9.17 -6.62
C HIS A 22 -23.43 7.78 -6.01
N ALA A 23 -22.46 7.03 -6.54
CA ALA A 23 -21.89 5.94 -5.78
C ALA A 23 -21.33 6.60 -4.53
N ASP A 24 -21.89 6.28 -3.37
CA ASP A 24 -21.15 6.37 -2.12
C ASP A 24 -19.90 5.51 -2.33
N GLY A 25 -18.82 6.15 -2.78
CA GLY A 25 -17.67 5.46 -3.34
C GLY A 25 -17.05 4.55 -2.30
N ASP A 26 -16.66 3.33 -2.69
CA ASP A 26 -15.89 2.45 -1.83
C ASP A 26 -14.67 3.24 -1.29
N PRO A 27 -14.57 3.48 0.03
CA PRO A 27 -13.50 4.30 0.57
C PRO A 27 -12.13 3.64 0.42
N CYS A 28 -12.05 2.37 0.05
CA CYS A 28 -10.80 1.68 -0.29
C CYS A 28 -10.38 1.90 -1.74
N GLY A 29 -11.27 2.34 -2.63
CA GLY A 29 -11.02 2.46 -4.07
C GLY A 29 -9.77 3.28 -4.43
N PRO A 30 -9.51 4.44 -3.81
CA PRO A 30 -8.33 5.24 -4.14
C PRO A 30 -7.00 4.67 -3.59
N LEU A 31 -7.04 3.71 -2.67
CA LEU A 31 -5.85 3.22 -1.96
C LEU A 31 -4.85 2.52 -2.89
N ASP A 32 -5.32 1.70 -3.83
CA ASP A 32 -4.44 0.97 -4.75
C ASP A 32 -3.49 1.92 -5.52
N GLY A 33 -4.05 3.02 -6.06
CA GLY A 33 -3.27 4.04 -6.74
C GLY A 33 -2.25 4.74 -5.83
N GLU A 34 -2.60 4.99 -4.55
CA GLU A 34 -1.67 5.56 -3.58
C GLU A 34 -0.54 4.58 -3.21
N LEU A 35 -0.83 3.27 -3.08
CA LEU A 35 0.18 2.24 -2.83
C LEU A 35 1.16 2.13 -4.00
N GLN A 36 0.66 2.12 -5.23
CA GLN A 36 1.51 2.08 -6.42
C GLN A 36 2.45 3.29 -6.48
N GLN A 37 1.95 4.49 -6.17
CA GLN A 37 2.78 5.70 -6.11
C GLN A 37 3.85 5.60 -5.00
N LEU A 38 3.48 5.16 -3.80
CA LEU A 38 4.44 5.00 -2.71
C LEU A 38 5.52 3.97 -3.03
N THR A 39 5.17 2.88 -3.71
CA THR A 39 6.14 1.85 -4.15
C THR A 39 7.14 2.43 -5.17
N VAL A 40 6.68 3.27 -6.10
CA VAL A 40 7.58 3.99 -7.01
C VAL A 40 8.54 4.89 -6.24
N ARG A 41 8.04 5.62 -5.24
CA ARG A 41 8.84 6.55 -4.42
C ARG A 41 9.85 5.83 -3.51
N ALA A 42 9.48 4.65 -3.02
CA ALA A 42 10.41 3.76 -2.32
C ALA A 42 11.57 3.36 -3.24
N ARG A 43 11.29 3.03 -4.49
CA ARG A 43 12.30 2.69 -5.50
C ARG A 43 13.18 3.87 -5.88
N THR A 44 12.70 5.11 -5.84
CA THR A 44 13.54 6.30 -6.06
C THR A 44 14.29 6.76 -4.80
N GLY A 45 13.94 6.21 -3.63
CA GLY A 45 14.61 6.52 -2.37
C GLY A 45 14.25 7.90 -1.81
N GLU A 46 13.05 8.38 -2.10
CA GLU A 46 12.56 9.65 -1.59
C GLU A 46 12.56 9.70 -0.05
N ARG A 47 12.89 10.87 0.50
CA ARG A 47 12.81 11.14 1.94
C ARG A 47 11.36 11.39 2.34
N GLY A 48 10.99 11.08 3.58
CA GLY A 48 9.62 11.29 4.04
C GLY A 48 8.65 10.18 3.65
N LEU A 49 9.14 9.09 3.05
CA LEU A 49 8.33 7.97 2.60
C LEU A 49 7.58 7.34 3.78
N TRP A 50 8.28 7.01 4.86
CA TRP A 50 7.65 6.38 6.02
C TRP A 50 6.57 7.24 6.66
N LEU A 51 6.73 8.57 6.66
CA LEU A 51 5.68 9.48 7.11
C LEU A 51 4.44 9.39 6.22
N GLN A 52 4.60 9.26 4.90
CA GLN A 52 3.46 9.13 3.99
C GLN A 52 2.80 7.77 4.10
N VAL A 53 3.57 6.68 4.27
CA VAL A 53 3.02 5.35 4.55
C VAL A 53 2.15 5.39 5.81
N GLN A 54 2.64 6.03 6.89
CA GLN A 54 1.85 6.23 8.11
C GLN A 54 0.57 7.04 7.85
N GLN A 55 0.67 8.14 7.11
CA GLN A 55 -0.49 8.99 6.78
C GLN A 55 -1.54 8.24 5.96
N VAL A 56 -1.11 7.42 5.00
CA VAL A 56 -2.00 6.57 4.20
C VAL A 56 -2.65 5.52 5.10
N GLN A 57 -1.87 4.78 5.88
CA GLN A 57 -2.40 3.79 6.82
C GLN A 57 -3.43 4.38 7.80
N ALA A 58 -3.20 5.59 8.31
CA ALA A 58 -4.11 6.26 9.23
C ALA A 58 -5.38 6.83 8.56
N ARG A 59 -5.30 7.13 7.25
CA ARG A 59 -6.42 7.70 6.48
C ARG A 59 -7.46 6.65 6.13
N TYR A 60 -7.03 5.45 5.74
CA TYR A 60 -7.92 4.42 5.23
C TYR A 60 -8.50 3.55 6.37
N PRO A 61 -9.79 3.17 6.29
CA PRO A 61 -10.38 2.23 7.24
C PRO A 61 -9.62 0.92 7.30
N ALA A 62 -9.54 0.30 8.49
CA ALA A 62 -8.83 -0.98 8.66
C ALA A 62 -9.32 -2.11 7.74
N ARG A 63 -10.59 -2.07 7.29
CA ARG A 63 -11.12 -3.04 6.31
C ARG A 63 -10.50 -2.95 4.92
N CYS A 64 -9.80 -1.86 4.60
CA CYS A 64 -9.08 -1.71 3.35
C CYS A 64 -7.73 -2.45 3.37
N ASP A 65 -7.24 -2.82 4.55
CA ASP A 65 -6.08 -3.69 4.72
C ASP A 65 -6.55 -5.16 4.59
N ASP A 66 -7.02 -5.51 3.39
CA ASP A 66 -7.49 -6.84 3.04
C ASP A 66 -7.20 -7.17 1.56
N GLY A 67 -7.12 -8.45 1.24
CA GLY A 67 -6.86 -8.97 -0.11
C GLY A 67 -5.68 -8.27 -0.82
N ALA A 68 -5.90 -7.85 -2.06
CA ALA A 68 -4.86 -7.24 -2.90
C ALA A 68 -4.27 -5.94 -2.31
N LEU A 69 -5.05 -5.19 -1.51
CA LEU A 69 -4.55 -3.98 -0.87
C LEU A 69 -3.62 -4.30 0.29
N ALA A 70 -3.93 -5.34 1.08
CA ALA A 70 -3.02 -5.86 2.11
C ALA A 70 -1.71 -6.37 1.50
N GLU A 71 -1.78 -7.12 0.40
CA GLU A 71 -0.59 -7.58 -0.33
C GLU A 71 0.24 -6.40 -0.86
N GLY A 72 -0.43 -5.35 -1.37
CA GLY A 72 0.22 -4.12 -1.80
C GLY A 72 0.96 -3.39 -0.67
N TYR A 73 0.39 -3.37 0.54
CA TYR A 73 1.09 -2.89 1.73
C TYR A 73 2.29 -3.76 2.09
N SER A 74 2.15 -5.10 2.04
CA SER A 74 3.24 -6.04 2.36
C SER A 74 4.42 -5.88 1.40
N GLU A 75 4.16 -5.73 0.09
CA GLU A 75 5.18 -5.42 -0.91
C GLU A 75 5.84 -4.06 -0.63
N LEU A 76 5.06 -3.00 -0.42
CA LEU A 76 5.59 -1.66 -0.15
C LEU A 76 6.50 -1.64 1.09
N VAL A 77 6.02 -2.20 2.21
CA VAL A 77 6.75 -2.19 3.49
C VAL A 77 8.01 -3.04 3.38
N THR A 78 7.89 -4.28 2.90
CA THR A 78 9.00 -5.23 2.90
C THR A 78 10.08 -4.83 1.91
N SER A 79 9.72 -4.42 0.69
CA SER A 79 10.70 -3.95 -0.31
C SER A 79 11.42 -2.67 0.15
N THR A 80 10.71 -1.76 0.82
CA THR A 80 11.33 -0.56 1.40
C THR A 80 12.34 -0.92 2.47
N LEU A 81 12.02 -1.84 3.38
CA LEU A 81 12.97 -2.29 4.41
C LEU A 81 14.17 -3.01 3.78
N ALA A 82 13.95 -3.87 2.79
CA ALA A 82 15.02 -4.62 2.15
C ALA A 82 15.99 -3.70 1.37
N GLN A 83 15.45 -2.75 0.62
CA GLN A 83 16.22 -1.96 -0.37
C GLN A 83 16.62 -0.57 0.13
N ARG A 84 15.88 -0.01 1.09
CA ARG A 84 16.07 1.35 1.63
C ARG A 84 16.29 1.34 3.14
N TRP A 85 17.05 0.37 3.63
CA TRP A 85 17.34 0.19 5.06
C TRP A 85 17.91 1.45 5.74
N SER A 86 18.63 2.31 5.01
CA SER A 86 19.11 3.60 5.53
C SER A 86 17.99 4.52 6.04
N GLN A 87 16.74 4.31 5.60
CA GLN A 87 15.57 5.06 6.04
C GLN A 87 14.90 4.49 7.31
N VAL A 88 15.37 3.36 7.85
CA VAL A 88 14.75 2.72 9.04
C VAL A 88 14.78 3.63 10.28
N ALA A 89 15.68 4.63 10.33
CA ALA A 89 15.69 5.64 11.38
C ALA A 89 14.44 6.53 11.37
N GLU A 90 13.87 6.80 10.20
CA GLU A 90 12.60 7.53 10.07
C GLU A 90 11.43 6.69 10.58
N LEU A 91 11.35 5.43 10.13
CA LEU A 91 10.39 4.46 10.67
C LEU A 91 10.48 4.39 12.20
N ALA A 92 11.68 4.24 12.75
CA ALA A 92 11.90 4.17 14.19
C ALA A 92 11.40 5.42 14.91
N ARG A 93 11.58 6.61 14.34
CA ARG A 93 11.07 7.86 14.92
C ARG A 93 9.55 7.86 15.01
N LEU A 94 8.87 7.43 13.95
CA LEU A 94 7.40 7.37 13.88
C LEU A 94 6.83 6.29 14.81
N ALA A 95 7.41 5.09 14.77
CA ALA A 95 7.01 3.94 15.57
C ALA A 95 7.14 4.16 17.09
N ARG A 96 7.98 5.10 17.53
CA ARG A 96 8.08 5.49 18.95
C ARG A 96 6.84 6.22 19.45
N THR A 97 6.19 7.02 18.60
CA THR A 97 5.02 7.83 18.96
C THR A 97 3.71 7.21 18.51
N ASP A 98 3.75 6.28 17.56
CA ASP A 98 2.59 5.61 17.01
C ASP A 98 2.76 4.08 17.03
N ARG A 99 2.13 3.45 18.03
CA ARG A 99 2.19 2.00 18.21
C ARG A 99 1.32 1.26 17.21
N ALA A 100 0.25 1.89 16.69
CA ALA A 100 -0.59 1.30 15.66
C ALA A 100 0.20 1.18 14.35
N PHE A 101 0.96 2.22 14.00
CA PHE A 101 1.85 2.20 12.86
C PHE A 101 2.95 1.14 12.97
N LEU A 102 3.55 0.98 14.16
CA LEU A 102 4.52 -0.12 14.37
C LEU A 102 3.88 -1.49 14.16
N ALA A 103 2.69 -1.72 14.73
CA ALA A 103 1.98 -2.98 14.59
C ALA A 103 1.58 -3.26 13.14
N PHE A 104 1.20 -2.23 12.40
CA PHE A 104 0.94 -2.28 10.96
C PHE A 104 2.20 -2.70 10.19
N VAL A 105 3.33 -2.02 10.38
CA VAL A 105 4.58 -2.36 9.69
C VAL A 105 5.01 -3.80 9.98
N LEU A 106 4.96 -4.24 11.24
CA LEU A 106 5.35 -5.60 11.61
C LEU A 106 4.41 -6.67 11.05
N ARG A 107 3.12 -6.36 10.86
CA ARG A 107 2.15 -7.27 10.23
C ARG A 107 2.43 -7.43 8.74
N HIS A 108 2.88 -6.38 8.05
CA HIS A 108 3.19 -6.39 6.62
C HIS A 108 4.60 -6.87 6.26
N VAL A 109 5.37 -7.31 7.25
CA VAL A 109 6.54 -8.15 7.03
C VAL A 109 6.08 -9.61 7.21
N ASP A 110 5.41 -10.12 6.17
CA ASP A 110 4.71 -11.41 6.16
C ASP A 110 5.03 -12.23 4.89
N ALA A 111 4.42 -13.41 4.78
CA ALA A 111 4.69 -14.39 3.73
C ALA A 111 4.11 -14.02 2.35
N SER A 112 3.32 -12.95 2.21
CA SER A 112 2.86 -12.49 0.90
C SER A 112 3.90 -11.62 0.18
N ALA A 113 4.94 -11.17 0.90
CA ALA A 113 6.07 -10.45 0.31
C ALA A 113 7.09 -11.38 -0.35
N SER A 114 7.97 -10.82 -1.18
CA SER A 114 9.07 -11.55 -1.81
C SER A 114 10.01 -12.20 -0.77
N GLU A 115 10.28 -13.50 -0.93
CA GLU A 115 11.25 -14.22 -0.08
C GLU A 115 12.64 -13.55 -0.04
N ASP A 116 13.10 -13.04 -1.18
CA ASP A 116 14.40 -12.37 -1.27
C ASP A 116 14.43 -11.10 -0.43
N ASP A 117 13.37 -10.29 -0.49
CA ASP A 117 13.29 -9.08 0.32
C ASP A 117 13.13 -9.43 1.80
N LEU A 118 12.36 -10.46 2.17
CA LEU A 118 12.27 -10.94 3.56
C LEU A 118 13.63 -11.38 4.12
N ARG A 119 14.41 -12.15 3.34
CA ARG A 119 15.78 -12.55 3.74
C ARG A 119 16.66 -11.32 3.96
N ARG A 120 16.58 -10.32 3.07
CA ARG A 120 17.33 -9.06 3.17
C ARG A 120 16.89 -8.23 4.37
N VAL A 121 15.59 -8.17 4.69
CA VAL A 121 15.10 -7.53 5.91
C VAL A 121 15.69 -8.20 7.16
N ALA A 122 15.63 -9.53 7.25
CA ALA A 122 16.20 -10.27 8.38
C ALA A 122 17.71 -10.04 8.51
N GLU A 123 18.45 -10.06 7.41
CA GLU A 123 19.88 -9.78 7.40
C GLU A 123 20.19 -8.35 7.84
N ASN A 124 19.54 -7.35 7.25
CA ASN A 124 19.75 -5.93 7.59
C ASN A 124 19.43 -5.66 9.06
N ALA A 125 18.34 -6.23 9.58
CA ALA A 125 17.94 -6.12 10.97
C ALA A 125 19.00 -6.68 11.94
N ARG A 126 19.59 -7.83 11.59
CA ARG A 126 20.61 -8.51 12.38
C ARG A 126 21.96 -7.80 12.34
N THR A 127 22.43 -7.42 11.15
CA THR A 127 23.82 -7.01 10.94
C THR A 127 24.00 -5.49 10.84
N ALA A 128 22.97 -4.76 10.44
CA ALA A 128 23.05 -3.35 10.05
C ALA A 128 22.08 -2.43 10.80
N CYS A 129 21.66 -2.79 12.02
CA CYS A 129 20.80 -1.93 12.84
C CYS A 129 21.48 -0.57 13.14
N PRO A 130 20.92 0.57 12.68
CA PRO A 130 21.60 1.85 12.79
C PRO A 130 21.76 2.38 14.22
N LYS A 131 22.80 3.18 14.44
CA LYS A 131 22.96 3.93 15.70
C LYS A 131 21.76 4.86 15.91
N GLY A 132 21.21 4.87 17.12
CA GLY A 132 20.02 5.68 17.47
C GLY A 132 18.68 5.00 17.19
N VAL A 133 18.68 3.85 16.49
CA VAL A 133 17.50 2.96 16.39
C VAL A 133 17.53 1.95 17.53
N SER A 134 16.37 1.68 18.13
CA SER A 134 16.25 0.69 19.20
C SER A 134 16.59 -0.71 18.69
N ARG A 135 17.46 -1.42 19.40
CA ARG A 135 17.76 -2.84 19.12
C ARG A 135 16.50 -3.71 19.17
N ALA A 136 15.52 -3.35 19.99
CA ALA A 136 14.24 -4.06 20.06
C ALA A 136 13.48 -3.98 18.72
N LEU A 137 13.45 -2.81 18.08
CA LEU A 137 12.79 -2.64 16.78
C LEU A 137 13.46 -3.50 15.70
N CYS A 138 14.79 -3.47 15.63
CA CYS A 138 15.52 -4.33 14.69
C CYS A 138 15.22 -5.82 14.96
N ALA A 139 15.20 -6.23 16.23
CA ALA A 139 14.86 -7.62 16.58
C ALA A 139 13.39 -7.98 16.25
N ASP A 140 12.46 -7.04 16.35
CA ASP A 140 11.06 -7.25 15.93
C ASP A 140 10.95 -7.46 14.41
N LEU A 141 11.67 -6.66 13.62
CA LEU A 141 11.73 -6.78 12.16
C LEU A 141 12.38 -8.10 11.73
N GLU A 142 13.50 -8.48 12.37
CA GLU A 142 14.15 -9.76 12.11
C GLU A 142 13.20 -10.92 12.40
N ARG A 143 12.50 -10.90 13.54
CA ARG A 143 11.55 -11.95 13.92
C ARG A 143 10.35 -12.02 12.97
N ALA A 144 9.83 -10.87 12.52
CA ALA A 144 8.73 -10.84 11.57
C ALA A 144 9.14 -11.50 10.24
N ALA A 145 10.28 -11.09 9.68
CA ALA A 145 10.82 -11.66 8.47
C ALA A 145 11.16 -13.16 8.60
N ALA A 146 11.75 -13.58 9.73
CA ALA A 146 12.06 -15.00 9.97
C ALA A 146 10.79 -15.86 10.05
N ARG A 147 9.70 -15.35 10.64
CA ARG A 147 8.40 -16.05 10.66
C ARG A 147 7.80 -16.16 9.26
N ALA A 148 7.89 -15.09 8.47
CA ALA A 148 7.39 -15.07 7.11
C ALA A 148 8.09 -16.09 6.19
N LEU A 149 9.39 -16.34 6.41
CA LEU A 149 10.19 -17.32 5.67
C LEU A 149 9.97 -18.78 6.10
N SER A 150 9.23 -19.01 7.18
CA SER A 150 8.91 -20.35 7.67
C SER A 150 7.47 -20.37 8.15
N PRO A 151 6.51 -20.12 7.25
CA PRO A 151 5.10 -20.10 7.61
C PRO A 151 4.69 -21.49 8.10
N LYS A 152 3.87 -21.52 9.16
CA LYS A 152 3.32 -22.75 9.73
C LYS A 152 2.04 -23.17 9.03
#